data_AF-A0A7W0GVT7-F1
#
_entry.id   AF-A0A7W0GVT7-F1
#
_cell.length_a   1.000
_cell.length_b   1.000
_cell.length_c   1.000
_cell.angle_alpha   90.00
_cell.angle_beta   90.00
_cell.angle_gamma   90.00
#
_symmetry.space_group_name_H-M   'P 1'
#
loop_
_entity.id
_entity.type
_entity.pdbx_description
1 polymer ?
#
loop_
_entity_poly.entity_id
_entity_poly.type
_entity_poly.pdbx_seq_one_letter_code
_entity_poly.pdbx_strand_id
1 'polypeptide(L)'
;MTAAAQWVQQSDQFYLPAEHNWAFRDEYAAADRLFNAFDYGHAILYEKLYTRQDAPVSLLEEEEYDFITRELLVHPPRVPLEEGAIEIAYSKIAPEAKMMFDWAHVLHRQIYDVWADEGIPPDGKDARVAELLRYYRSRADIAFSSVPKNMDLMEGQDYSLAFRREYPKFNGLIWAYHWLQVGLYEPLVTGKTVADRQTGVLAAVARFKQMLEHPPEDMPRLMPMTAAIAPEFARRYPEAAIIFDNLHAMHDVISDVLASPDVPRNRKREEILKAGRRYRDSTSFAWTEQEWRAMSRMMGVENMGGVAVGFLDSLPTPSVAVGASHADAMRHAESGGEMAGMDHSRMPGMQADSDHSAMGHSTGKERPDSRSSMMQMHRRMMADTVIRQRIMADTAMRRMMLEMQDAAKPEKQDRVPGTTRPPAEPSDTTASPEDHGAMEHGDTPAMKENKPRSGQVSR
;
A
#
# COMPACT_ATOMS: atom_id res chain seq x y z
N MET A 1 -13.84 -1.23 -31.43
CA MET A 1 -14.85 -0.35 -30.81
C MET A 1 -14.21 1.01 -30.61
N THR A 2 -14.68 2.03 -31.30
CA THR A 2 -14.28 3.43 -31.11
C THR A 2 -14.76 3.88 -29.73
N ALA A 3 -13.83 4.20 -28.82
CA ALA A 3 -14.17 4.79 -27.54
C ALA A 3 -14.86 6.14 -27.80
N ALA A 4 -16.12 6.28 -27.41
CA ALA A 4 -16.81 7.56 -27.46
C ALA A 4 -16.04 8.57 -26.60
N ALA A 5 -15.84 9.79 -27.10
CA ALA A 5 -15.27 10.88 -26.32
C ALA A 5 -16.15 11.11 -25.08
N GLN A 6 -15.60 10.87 -23.89
CA GLN A 6 -16.28 11.12 -22.63
C GLN A 6 -15.89 12.51 -22.15
N TRP A 7 -16.85 13.41 -22.06
CA TRP A 7 -16.67 14.71 -21.40
C TRP A 7 -16.65 14.48 -19.88
N VAL A 8 -15.64 15.01 -19.21
CA VAL A 8 -15.54 15.02 -17.74
C VAL A 8 -15.46 16.48 -17.30
N GLN A 9 -16.28 16.85 -16.32
CA GLN A 9 -16.18 18.16 -15.69
C GLN A 9 -15.09 18.11 -14.62
N GLN A 10 -14.06 18.94 -14.80
CA GLN A 10 -13.06 19.20 -13.76
C GLN A 10 -13.42 20.53 -13.08
N SER A 11 -13.36 20.53 -11.76
CA SER A 11 -13.53 21.72 -10.95
C SER A 11 -12.25 21.90 -10.14
N ASP A 12 -11.75 23.12 -10.04
CA ASP A 12 -10.63 23.42 -9.14
C ASP A 12 -11.03 23.10 -7.69
N GLN A 13 -10.06 22.60 -6.93
CA GLN A 13 -10.21 22.36 -5.49
C GLN A 13 -9.63 23.54 -4.73
N PHE A 14 -10.42 24.09 -3.80
CA PHE A 14 -10.00 25.25 -3.02
C PHE A 14 -9.91 24.89 -1.54
N TYR A 15 -8.97 25.53 -0.86
CA TYR A 15 -8.89 25.50 0.60
C TYR A 15 -10.18 26.06 1.19
N LEU A 16 -10.62 25.50 2.32
CA LEU A 16 -11.56 26.22 3.19
C LEU A 16 -10.89 27.54 3.63
N PRO A 17 -11.47 28.72 3.35
CA PRO A 17 -10.85 29.98 3.76
C PRO A 17 -10.76 30.08 5.29
N ALA A 18 -9.54 30.28 5.81
CA ALA A 18 -9.29 30.48 7.22
C ALA A 18 -8.01 31.28 7.45
N GLU A 19 -7.91 31.97 8.59
CA GLU A 19 -6.75 32.79 8.95
C GLU A 19 -5.47 31.97 9.19
N HIS A 20 -5.61 30.71 9.58
CA HIS A 20 -4.50 29.80 9.84
C HIS A 20 -3.92 29.13 8.58
N ASN A 21 -4.56 29.32 7.41
CA ASN A 21 -4.05 28.74 6.17
C ASN A 21 -2.60 29.21 5.95
N TRP A 22 -1.73 28.26 5.56
CA TRP A 22 -0.29 28.43 5.40
C TRP A 22 0.55 28.49 6.67
N ALA A 23 -0.04 28.35 7.86
CA ALA A 23 0.74 28.32 9.11
C ALA A 23 1.80 27.20 9.11
N PHE A 24 1.53 26.03 8.51
CA PHE A 24 2.55 24.97 8.45
C PHE A 24 3.71 25.34 7.53
N ARG A 25 3.44 26.02 6.41
CA ARG A 25 4.48 26.54 5.53
C ARG A 25 5.37 27.56 6.23
N ASP A 26 4.78 28.44 7.01
CA ASP A 26 5.51 29.52 7.66
C ASP A 26 6.34 28.99 8.83
N GLU A 27 5.78 28.10 9.65
CA GLU A 27 6.43 27.58 10.86
C GLU A 27 7.36 26.37 10.59
N TYR A 28 7.10 25.59 9.54
CA TYR A 28 7.81 24.34 9.23
C TYR A 28 8.22 24.25 7.75
N ALA A 29 8.70 25.36 7.18
CA ALA A 29 9.00 25.50 5.75
C ALA A 29 9.85 24.37 5.14
N ALA A 30 10.79 23.79 5.90
CA ALA A 30 11.62 22.70 5.40
C ALA A 30 10.82 21.41 5.16
N ALA A 31 9.85 21.11 6.04
CA ALA A 31 8.95 19.98 5.91
C ALA A 31 7.88 20.25 4.84
N ASP A 32 7.24 21.44 4.83
CA ASP A 32 6.24 21.84 3.83
C ASP A 32 6.74 21.67 2.39
N ARG A 33 7.99 22.08 2.13
CA ARG A 33 8.57 21.99 0.78
C ARG A 33 8.70 20.55 0.28
N LEU A 34 8.94 19.58 1.18
CA LEU A 34 9.02 18.17 0.79
C LEU A 34 7.72 17.68 0.17
N PHE A 35 6.56 18.19 0.61
CA PHE A 35 5.27 17.84 -0.02
C PHE A 35 5.23 18.23 -1.50
N ASN A 36 5.81 19.37 -1.88
CA ASN A 36 5.86 19.76 -3.30
C ASN A 36 6.77 18.82 -4.12
N ALA A 37 7.79 18.22 -3.50
CA ALA A 37 8.62 17.20 -4.14
C ALA A 37 7.90 15.83 -4.20
N PHE A 38 7.08 15.51 -3.20
CA PHE A 38 6.26 14.29 -3.19
C PHE A 38 5.19 14.33 -4.28
N ASP A 39 4.53 15.47 -4.45
CA ASP A 39 3.56 15.73 -5.52
C ASP A 39 4.21 15.49 -6.91
N TYR A 40 5.46 15.99 -7.11
CA TYR A 40 6.23 15.67 -8.32
C TYR A 40 6.46 14.16 -8.48
N GLY A 41 6.92 13.49 -7.41
CA GLY A 41 7.26 12.08 -7.43
C GLY A 41 6.08 11.19 -7.81
N HIS A 42 4.89 11.49 -7.30
CA HIS A 42 3.64 10.83 -7.70
C HIS A 42 3.27 11.12 -9.16
N ALA A 43 3.27 12.40 -9.56
CA ALA A 43 2.90 12.80 -10.91
C ALA A 43 3.83 12.20 -11.97
N ILE A 44 5.15 12.25 -11.76
CA ILE A 44 6.12 11.71 -12.73
C ILE A 44 6.01 10.19 -12.83
N LEU A 45 5.78 9.49 -11.71
CA LEU A 45 5.55 8.05 -11.69
C LEU A 45 4.37 7.67 -12.60
N TYR A 46 3.22 8.33 -12.41
CA TYR A 46 2.04 8.06 -13.23
C TYR A 46 2.24 8.39 -14.70
N GLU A 47 2.92 9.49 -15.00
CA GLU A 47 3.23 9.86 -16.37
C GLU A 47 4.10 8.81 -17.05
N LYS A 48 5.17 8.34 -16.39
CA LYS A 48 6.06 7.32 -16.99
C LYS A 48 5.38 5.98 -17.14
N LEU A 49 4.74 5.46 -16.09
CA LEU A 49 4.04 4.17 -16.17
C LEU A 49 2.94 4.19 -17.24
N TYR A 50 2.30 5.34 -17.46
CA TYR A 50 1.30 5.47 -18.51
C TYR A 50 1.89 5.68 -19.91
N THR A 51 2.91 6.52 -20.09
CA THR A 51 3.41 6.89 -21.44
C THR A 51 4.54 5.99 -21.94
N ARG A 52 5.20 5.25 -21.07
CA ARG A 52 6.41 4.48 -21.35
C ARG A 52 6.32 3.06 -20.79
N GLN A 53 5.25 2.34 -21.13
CA GLN A 53 4.96 0.99 -20.63
C GLN A 53 6.05 -0.05 -20.95
N ASP A 54 6.81 0.16 -22.03
CA ASP A 54 7.90 -0.72 -22.45
C ASP A 54 9.28 -0.13 -22.14
N ALA A 55 9.36 0.93 -21.32
CA ALA A 55 10.65 1.47 -20.92
C ALA A 55 11.41 0.48 -20.02
N PRO A 56 12.76 0.52 -20.05
CA PRO A 56 13.54 -0.27 -19.12
C PRO A 56 13.26 0.16 -17.68
N VAL A 57 13.33 -0.80 -16.75
CA VAL A 57 13.17 -0.59 -15.30
C VAL A 57 14.07 0.54 -14.79
N SER A 58 15.27 0.71 -15.37
CA SER A 58 16.23 1.77 -15.03
C SER A 58 15.67 3.20 -15.20
N LEU A 59 14.64 3.41 -16.05
CA LEU A 59 14.01 4.73 -16.16
C LEU A 59 13.44 5.18 -14.81
N LEU A 60 12.73 4.29 -14.10
CA LEU A 60 12.18 4.61 -12.79
C LEU A 60 13.20 4.34 -11.68
N GLU A 61 13.79 3.14 -11.64
CA GLU A 61 14.64 2.71 -10.52
C GLU A 61 16.01 3.41 -10.45
N GLU A 62 16.47 4.04 -11.54
CA GLU A 62 17.75 4.74 -11.59
C GLU A 62 17.58 6.21 -12.00
N GLU A 63 17.09 6.50 -13.20
CA GLU A 63 17.07 7.88 -13.74
C GLU A 63 16.17 8.80 -12.91
N GLU A 64 14.87 8.49 -12.83
CA GLU A 64 13.91 9.31 -12.08
C GLU A 64 14.17 9.20 -10.57
N TYR A 65 14.51 8.02 -10.06
CA TYR A 65 14.87 7.84 -8.65
C TYR A 65 16.06 8.71 -8.23
N ASP A 66 17.15 8.71 -9.00
CA ASP A 66 18.37 9.47 -8.68
C ASP A 66 18.09 10.98 -8.80
N PHE A 67 17.36 11.42 -9.83
CA PHE A 67 16.96 12.82 -9.93
C PHE A 67 16.16 13.25 -8.69
N ILE A 68 15.14 12.47 -8.32
CA ILE A 68 14.28 12.80 -7.19
C ILE A 68 15.08 12.85 -5.89
N THR A 69 15.87 11.82 -5.61
CA THR A 69 16.55 11.68 -4.31
C THR A 69 17.80 12.55 -4.17
N ARG A 70 18.53 12.80 -5.25
CA ARG A 70 19.79 13.54 -5.22
C ARG A 70 19.67 15.01 -5.61
N GLU A 71 18.60 15.39 -6.32
CA GLU A 71 18.39 16.78 -6.73
C GLU A 71 17.11 17.35 -6.11
N LEU A 72 15.95 16.74 -6.38
CA LEU A 72 14.66 17.32 -6.02
C LEU A 72 14.43 17.37 -4.50
N LEU A 73 14.67 16.27 -3.78
CA LEU A 73 14.50 16.21 -2.32
C LEU A 73 15.58 16.97 -1.56
N VAL A 74 16.74 17.22 -2.19
CA VAL A 74 17.79 18.08 -1.64
C VAL A 74 17.40 19.55 -1.76
N HIS A 75 16.74 19.93 -2.85
CA HIS A 75 16.31 21.30 -3.14
C HIS A 75 14.82 21.36 -3.51
N PRO A 76 13.91 21.04 -2.56
CA PRO A 76 12.50 20.91 -2.88
C PRO A 76 11.87 22.27 -3.26
N PRO A 77 10.88 22.28 -4.18
CA PRO A 77 10.22 23.50 -4.61
C PRO A 77 9.61 24.28 -3.45
N ARG A 78 9.73 25.61 -3.50
CA ARG A 78 9.17 26.52 -2.48
C ARG A 78 7.66 26.71 -2.59
N VAL A 79 7.12 26.47 -3.78
CA VAL A 79 5.71 26.64 -4.11
C VAL A 79 5.15 25.31 -4.61
N PRO A 80 3.84 25.07 -4.41
CA PRO A 80 3.18 23.90 -4.97
C PRO A 80 3.37 23.83 -6.48
N LEU A 81 3.55 22.61 -7.00
CA LEU A 81 3.64 22.35 -8.41
C LEU A 81 2.24 22.12 -8.98
N GLU A 82 2.02 22.55 -10.22
CA GLU A 82 0.83 22.14 -10.97
C GLU A 82 1.07 20.72 -11.50
N GLU A 83 0.64 19.70 -10.76
CA GLU A 83 0.85 18.29 -11.11
C GLU A 83 0.33 17.97 -12.51
N GLY A 84 -0.77 18.57 -12.96
CA GLY A 84 -1.31 18.38 -14.31
C GLY A 84 -0.35 18.81 -15.44
N ALA A 85 0.65 19.64 -15.14
CA ALA A 85 1.72 20.00 -16.06
C ALA A 85 2.86 18.97 -16.12
N ILE A 86 2.90 18.02 -15.18
CA ILE A 86 3.86 16.91 -15.10
C ILE A 86 3.20 15.63 -15.63
N GLU A 87 2.03 15.27 -15.08
CA GLU A 87 1.24 14.08 -15.45
C GLU A 87 0.26 14.35 -16.60
N ILE A 88 0.77 14.89 -17.70
CA ILE A 88 -0.03 15.40 -18.83
C ILE A 88 -0.89 14.29 -19.47
N ALA A 89 -0.34 13.09 -19.68
CA ALA A 89 -1.05 12.01 -20.32
C ALA A 89 -1.94 11.25 -19.34
N TYR A 90 -1.47 11.05 -18.11
CA TYR A 90 -2.26 10.39 -17.07
C TYR A 90 -3.49 11.23 -16.66
N SER A 91 -3.33 12.55 -16.46
CA SER A 91 -4.46 13.44 -16.11
C SER A 91 -5.56 13.46 -17.17
N LYS A 92 -5.25 13.15 -18.43
CA LYS A 92 -6.26 13.01 -19.51
C LYS A 92 -7.06 11.72 -19.41
N ILE A 93 -6.49 10.64 -18.90
CA ILE A 93 -7.16 9.34 -18.85
C ILE A 93 -7.76 9.01 -17.50
N ALA A 94 -7.36 9.69 -16.42
CA ALA A 94 -7.96 9.54 -15.10
C ALA A 94 -8.11 10.88 -14.35
N PRO A 95 -8.73 11.92 -14.95
CA PRO A 95 -8.92 13.21 -14.28
C PRO A 95 -9.71 13.08 -12.98
N GLU A 96 -10.62 12.11 -12.88
CA GLU A 96 -11.41 11.86 -11.67
C GLU A 96 -10.55 11.38 -10.50
N ALA A 97 -9.61 10.46 -10.75
CA ALA A 97 -8.70 9.97 -9.72
C ALA A 97 -7.74 11.08 -9.26
N LYS A 98 -7.26 11.89 -10.21
CA LYS A 98 -6.48 13.08 -9.88
C LYS A 98 -7.22 14.00 -8.91
N MET A 99 -8.47 14.36 -9.23
CA MET A 99 -9.26 15.23 -8.36
C MET A 99 -9.47 14.65 -6.95
N MET A 100 -9.55 13.33 -6.82
CA MET A 100 -9.62 12.67 -5.51
C MET A 100 -8.33 12.90 -4.70
N PHE A 101 -7.16 12.73 -5.33
CA PHE A 101 -5.85 12.99 -4.72
C PHE A 101 -5.69 14.45 -4.33
N ASP A 102 -5.92 15.38 -5.27
CA ASP A 102 -5.83 16.82 -5.02
C ASP A 102 -6.70 17.23 -3.82
N TRP A 103 -7.93 16.68 -3.72
CA TRP A 103 -8.84 17.00 -2.62
C TRP A 103 -8.38 16.48 -1.27
N ALA A 104 -7.81 15.28 -1.22
CA ALA A 104 -7.25 14.71 0.01
C ALA A 104 -5.94 15.41 0.41
N HIS A 105 -5.12 15.85 -0.55
CA HIS A 105 -3.93 16.65 -0.29
C HIS A 105 -4.27 18.02 0.29
N VAL A 106 -5.35 18.67 -0.17
CA VAL A 106 -5.88 19.89 0.49
C VAL A 106 -6.23 19.60 1.95
N LEU A 107 -6.93 18.50 2.25
CA LEU A 107 -7.24 18.12 3.63
C LEU A 107 -5.97 17.91 4.47
N HIS A 108 -4.97 17.18 3.95
CA HIS A 108 -3.69 16.98 4.62
C HIS A 108 -3.07 18.33 5.02
N ARG A 109 -2.94 19.24 4.05
CA ARG A 109 -2.33 20.56 4.22
C ARG A 109 -3.07 21.42 5.22
N GLN A 110 -4.41 21.47 5.16
CA GLN A 110 -5.19 22.27 6.09
C GLN A 110 -5.17 21.71 7.53
N ILE A 111 -5.08 20.39 7.72
CA ILE A 111 -4.92 19.82 9.07
C ILE A 111 -3.53 20.18 9.64
N TYR A 112 -2.47 20.20 8.83
CA TYR A 112 -1.18 20.71 9.31
C TYR A 112 -1.25 22.17 9.70
N ASP A 113 -1.90 23.01 8.89
CA ASP A 113 -2.07 24.43 9.17
C ASP A 113 -2.76 24.68 10.53
N VAL A 114 -3.84 23.93 10.84
CA VAL A 114 -4.50 23.99 12.16
C VAL A 114 -3.55 23.64 13.29
N TRP A 115 -2.72 22.61 13.11
CA TRP A 115 -1.83 22.14 14.17
C TRP A 115 -0.55 22.97 14.30
N ALA A 116 -0.10 23.61 13.23
CA ALA A 116 1.02 24.53 13.20
C ALA A 116 0.69 25.90 13.80
N ASP A 117 -0.55 26.36 13.68
CA ASP A 117 -0.94 27.67 14.22
C ASP A 117 -1.03 27.65 15.75
N GLU A 118 -0.10 28.36 16.40
CA GLU A 118 -0.02 28.53 17.86
C GLU A 118 -1.08 29.47 18.43
N GLY A 119 -1.71 30.29 17.58
CA GLY A 119 -2.84 31.14 17.94
C GLY A 119 -4.13 30.35 18.19
N ILE A 120 -4.22 29.10 17.71
CA ILE A 120 -5.38 28.23 17.95
C ILE A 120 -5.18 27.49 19.28
N PRO A 121 -6.04 27.71 20.30
CA PRO A 121 -5.96 26.97 21.55
C PRO A 121 -6.25 25.46 21.31
N PRO A 122 -5.77 24.55 22.17
CA PRO A 122 -5.92 23.10 21.98
C PRO A 122 -7.35 22.64 21.67
N ASP A 123 -8.35 23.13 22.43
CA ASP A 123 -9.76 22.78 22.21
C ASP A 123 -10.30 23.37 20.89
N GLY A 124 -9.72 24.48 20.44
CA GLY A 124 -10.02 25.09 19.15
C GLY A 124 -9.51 24.26 17.97
N LYS A 125 -8.37 23.58 18.12
CA LYS A 125 -7.79 22.73 17.05
C LYS A 125 -8.75 21.60 16.67
N ASP A 126 -9.39 20.96 17.64
CA ASP A 126 -10.39 19.91 17.38
C ASP A 126 -11.60 20.42 16.59
N ALA A 127 -12.12 21.58 16.98
CA ALA A 127 -13.26 22.19 16.29
C ALA A 127 -12.92 22.53 14.83
N ARG A 128 -11.69 23.00 14.57
CA ARG A 128 -11.20 23.30 13.22
C ARG A 128 -10.98 22.05 12.38
N VAL A 129 -10.37 21.00 12.92
CA VAL A 129 -10.25 19.71 12.21
C VAL A 129 -11.63 19.14 11.88
N ALA A 130 -12.59 19.21 12.80
CA ALA A 130 -13.96 18.77 12.54
C ALA A 130 -14.66 19.60 11.44
N GLU A 131 -14.37 20.90 11.35
CA GLU A 131 -14.83 21.78 10.28
C GLU A 131 -14.24 21.40 8.92
N LEU A 132 -12.92 21.17 8.86
CA LEU A 132 -12.23 20.69 7.66
C LEU A 132 -12.80 19.36 7.17
N LEU A 133 -13.06 18.41 8.07
CA LEU A 133 -13.69 17.13 7.72
C LEU A 133 -15.12 17.27 7.20
N ARG A 134 -15.91 18.22 7.73
CA ARG A 134 -17.23 18.54 7.15
C ARG A 134 -17.10 19.14 5.75
N TYR A 135 -16.15 20.06 5.55
CA TYR A 135 -15.89 20.66 4.25
C TYR A 135 -15.42 19.62 3.24
N TYR A 136 -14.47 18.76 3.61
CA TYR A 136 -13.98 17.65 2.79
C TYR A 136 -15.12 16.75 2.30
N ARG A 137 -16.03 16.34 3.21
CA ARG A 137 -17.19 15.50 2.88
C ARG A 137 -18.23 16.18 1.99
N SER A 138 -18.22 17.51 1.89
CA SER A 138 -19.15 18.23 1.00
C SER A 138 -18.96 17.87 -0.49
N ARG A 139 -17.79 17.29 -0.84
CA ARG A 139 -17.45 16.79 -2.16
C ARG A 139 -17.40 15.27 -2.21
N ALA A 140 -18.50 14.61 -1.82
CA ALA A 140 -18.64 13.15 -1.85
C ALA A 140 -18.42 12.52 -3.25
N ASP A 141 -18.47 13.32 -4.32
CA ASP A 141 -18.12 12.91 -5.67
C ASP A 141 -16.63 12.54 -5.83
N ILE A 142 -15.75 13.12 -5.01
CA ILE A 142 -14.28 12.90 -5.06
C ILE A 142 -13.64 12.64 -3.69
N ALA A 143 -14.36 12.75 -2.58
CA ALA A 143 -13.85 12.45 -1.26
C ALA A 143 -13.64 10.94 -1.05
N PHE A 144 -12.46 10.56 -0.56
CA PHE A 144 -12.21 9.22 -0.04
C PHE A 144 -13.14 8.91 1.13
N SER A 145 -13.47 7.64 1.27
CA SER A 145 -14.34 7.16 2.34
C SER A 145 -13.69 7.38 3.71
N SER A 146 -14.50 7.72 4.71
CA SER A 146 -14.10 7.70 6.12
C SER A 146 -14.22 6.32 6.77
N VAL A 147 -14.52 5.29 5.97
CA VAL A 147 -14.53 3.87 6.38
C VAL A 147 -13.23 3.22 5.89
N PRO A 148 -12.49 2.51 6.77
CA PRO A 148 -11.22 1.93 6.39
C PRO A 148 -11.43 0.81 5.38
N LYS A 149 -10.59 0.79 4.35
CA LYS A 149 -10.58 -0.27 3.34
C LYS A 149 -9.69 -1.41 3.78
N ASN A 150 -10.12 -2.62 3.48
CA ASN A 150 -9.37 -3.82 3.77
C ASN A 150 -8.23 -4.02 2.76
N MET A 151 -7.27 -4.87 3.12
CA MET A 151 -6.11 -5.14 2.28
C MET A 151 -6.43 -5.91 1.00
N ASP A 152 -7.60 -6.57 0.89
CA ASP A 152 -8.02 -7.22 -0.36
C ASP A 152 -8.28 -6.20 -1.48
N LEU A 153 -8.72 -4.98 -1.15
CA LEU A 153 -8.88 -3.93 -2.16
C LEU A 153 -7.55 -3.49 -2.75
N MET A 154 -6.51 -3.45 -1.92
CA MET A 154 -5.18 -3.01 -2.31
C MET A 154 -4.37 -4.14 -2.97
N GLU A 155 -4.30 -5.31 -2.33
CA GLU A 155 -3.37 -6.39 -2.68
C GLU A 155 -4.07 -7.67 -3.19
N GLY A 156 -5.40 -7.71 -3.21
CA GLY A 156 -6.18 -8.88 -3.61
C GLY A 156 -6.73 -8.83 -5.03
N GLN A 157 -6.28 -7.89 -5.87
CA GLN A 157 -6.72 -7.77 -7.26
C GLN A 157 -5.73 -8.49 -8.20
N ASP A 158 -6.16 -8.88 -9.40
CA ASP A 158 -5.32 -9.61 -10.35
C ASP A 158 -4.04 -8.86 -10.78
N TYR A 159 -4.07 -7.52 -10.72
CA TYR A 159 -2.93 -6.65 -11.03
C TYR A 159 -2.06 -6.28 -9.82
N SER A 160 -2.48 -6.66 -8.61
CA SER A 160 -1.85 -6.21 -7.38
C SER A 160 -0.38 -6.62 -7.29
N LEU A 161 0.41 -5.79 -6.63
CA LEU A 161 1.86 -5.95 -6.42
C LEU A 161 2.72 -5.82 -7.68
N ALA A 162 2.14 -5.56 -8.87
CA ALA A 162 2.90 -5.41 -10.09
C ALA A 162 3.96 -4.29 -9.97
N PHE A 163 3.56 -3.12 -9.48
CA PHE A 163 4.47 -2.00 -9.31
C PHE A 163 5.54 -2.30 -8.26
N ARG A 164 5.13 -2.80 -7.08
CA ARG A 164 6.04 -3.13 -5.97
C ARG A 164 7.11 -4.15 -6.37
N ARG A 165 6.74 -5.16 -7.16
CA ARG A 165 7.66 -6.23 -7.58
C ARG A 165 8.64 -5.76 -8.64
N GLU A 166 8.20 -4.94 -9.58
CA GLU A 166 9.01 -4.49 -10.70
C GLU A 166 9.86 -3.26 -10.36
N TYR A 167 9.37 -2.39 -9.46
CA TYR A 167 9.97 -1.11 -9.09
C TYR A 167 10.11 -0.97 -7.56
N PRO A 168 10.90 -1.83 -6.88
CA PRO A 168 10.98 -1.85 -5.42
C PRO A 168 11.59 -0.58 -4.81
N LYS A 169 12.58 0.08 -5.44
CA LYS A 169 13.14 1.34 -4.89
C LYS A 169 12.12 2.47 -5.04
N PHE A 170 11.46 2.58 -6.18
CA PHE A 170 10.46 3.63 -6.39
C PHE A 170 9.25 3.42 -5.49
N ASN A 171 8.77 2.18 -5.32
CA ASN A 171 7.70 1.88 -4.36
C ASN A 171 8.11 2.22 -2.92
N GLY A 172 9.32 1.82 -2.50
CA GLY A 172 9.85 2.18 -1.19
C GLY A 172 9.97 3.69 -0.96
N LEU A 173 10.32 4.45 -2.00
CA LEU A 173 10.36 5.91 -1.97
C LEU A 173 8.97 6.52 -1.76
N ILE A 174 7.97 6.03 -2.49
CA ILE A 174 6.57 6.47 -2.34
C ILE A 174 6.06 6.17 -0.93
N TRP A 175 6.36 5.00 -0.38
CA TRP A 175 6.00 4.69 1.00
C TRP A 175 6.77 5.54 2.02
N ALA A 176 8.04 5.89 1.77
CA ALA A 176 8.74 6.84 2.63
C ALA A 176 8.05 8.23 2.62
N TYR A 177 7.45 8.65 1.50
CA TYR A 177 6.63 9.87 1.45
C TYR A 177 5.40 9.76 2.33
N HIS A 178 4.64 8.67 2.16
CA HIS A 178 3.45 8.40 2.95
C HIS A 178 3.77 8.37 4.44
N TRP A 179 4.87 7.71 4.82
CA TRP A 179 5.37 7.68 6.19
C TRP A 179 5.62 9.09 6.73
N LEU A 180 6.33 9.96 5.99
CA LEU A 180 6.61 11.31 6.46
C LEU A 180 5.32 12.13 6.56
N GLN A 181 4.43 12.05 5.56
CA GLN A 181 3.15 12.75 5.57
C GLN A 181 2.39 12.40 6.87
N VAL A 182 2.08 11.14 7.13
CA VAL A 182 1.33 10.83 8.37
C VAL A 182 2.15 11.00 9.64
N GLY A 183 3.47 10.78 9.57
CA GLY A 183 4.38 10.88 10.69
C GLY A 183 4.53 12.30 11.24
N LEU A 184 4.41 13.33 10.41
CA LEU A 184 4.47 14.73 10.85
C LEU A 184 3.32 15.12 11.77
N TYR A 185 2.17 14.44 11.72
CA TYR A 185 1.07 14.72 12.64
C TYR A 185 1.40 14.37 14.09
N GLU A 186 2.16 13.31 14.31
CA GLU A 186 2.42 12.82 15.66
C GLU A 186 3.16 13.83 16.54
N PRO A 187 4.31 14.42 16.13
CA PRO A 187 4.96 15.44 16.94
C PRO A 187 4.12 16.71 17.07
N LEU A 188 3.33 17.07 16.05
CA LEU A 188 2.43 18.23 16.11
C LEU A 188 1.32 18.06 17.17
N VAL A 189 0.74 16.85 17.27
CA VAL A 189 -0.32 16.54 18.23
C VAL A 189 0.22 16.30 19.65
N THR A 190 1.37 15.64 19.78
CA THR A 190 1.91 15.20 21.07
C THR A 190 2.85 16.20 21.73
N GLY A 191 3.48 17.09 20.95
CA GLY A 191 4.36 18.12 21.47
C GLY A 191 3.64 19.08 22.40
N LYS A 192 4.17 19.29 23.61
CA LYS A 192 3.55 20.13 24.64
C LYS A 192 3.91 21.59 24.48
N THR A 193 5.06 21.87 23.89
CA THR A 193 5.56 23.22 23.60
C THR A 193 5.87 23.38 22.11
N VAL A 194 6.02 24.63 21.65
CA VAL A 194 6.47 24.94 20.28
C VAL A 194 7.83 24.28 20.01
N ALA A 195 8.75 24.32 20.98
CA ALA A 195 10.07 23.72 20.85
C ALA A 195 10.00 22.19 20.71
N ASP A 196 9.09 21.52 21.42
CA ASP A 196 8.88 20.07 21.29
C ASP A 196 8.36 19.72 19.90
N ARG A 197 7.38 20.48 19.38
CA ARG A 197 6.84 20.28 18.03
C ARG A 197 7.90 20.50 16.96
N GLN A 198 8.67 21.59 17.04
CA GLN A 198 9.78 21.88 16.15
C GLN A 198 10.83 20.77 16.15
N THR A 199 11.25 20.32 17.33
CA THR A 199 12.22 19.23 17.47
C THR A 199 11.67 17.92 16.89
N GLY A 200 10.41 17.60 17.16
CA GLY A 200 9.76 16.39 16.66
C GLY A 200 9.60 16.39 15.13
N VAL A 201 9.20 17.52 14.54
CA VAL A 201 9.11 17.67 13.08
C VAL A 201 10.49 17.53 12.42
N LEU A 202 11.52 18.17 12.98
CA LEU A 202 12.89 18.03 12.49
C LEU A 202 13.38 16.58 12.58
N ALA A 203 13.06 15.88 13.69
CA ALA A 203 13.40 14.48 13.87
C ALA A 203 12.69 13.58 12.84
N ALA A 204 11.40 13.79 12.58
CA ALA A 204 10.66 13.04 11.55
C ALA A 204 11.25 13.27 10.15
N VAL A 205 11.62 14.51 9.81
CA VAL A 205 12.31 14.82 8.54
C VAL A 205 13.68 14.14 8.47
N ALA A 206 14.43 14.11 9.56
CA ALA A 206 15.72 13.42 9.60
C ALA A 206 15.56 11.90 9.42
N ARG A 207 14.55 11.31 10.06
CA ARG A 207 14.19 9.89 9.89
C ARG A 207 13.83 9.57 8.44
N PHE A 208 13.00 10.40 7.82
CA PHE A 208 12.67 10.24 6.40
C PHE A 208 13.92 10.23 5.52
N LYS A 209 14.86 11.15 5.76
CA LYS A 209 16.13 11.16 5.01
C LYS A 209 16.97 9.92 5.24
N GLN A 210 16.99 9.38 6.46
CA GLN A 210 17.68 8.14 6.79
C GLN A 210 17.14 6.95 5.98
N MET A 211 15.82 6.86 5.76
CA MET A 211 15.22 5.81 4.92
C MET A 211 15.73 5.82 3.47
N LEU A 212 16.32 6.93 3.01
CA LEU A 212 16.82 7.09 1.65
C LEU A 212 18.33 6.80 1.53
N GLU A 213 19.02 6.45 2.61
CA GLU A 213 20.48 6.25 2.61
C GLU A 213 20.88 4.95 1.89
N HIS A 214 20.21 3.83 2.16
CA HIS A 214 20.47 2.54 1.52
C HIS A 214 19.18 1.97 0.89
N PRO A 215 18.80 2.43 -0.31
CA PRO A 215 17.58 1.95 -0.96
C PRO A 215 17.79 0.67 -1.78
N PRO A 216 16.82 -0.27 -1.77
CA PRO A 216 15.54 -0.20 -1.06
C PRO A 216 15.61 -0.69 0.40
N GLU A 217 16.77 -1.11 0.91
CA GLU A 217 16.94 -1.82 2.17
C GLU A 217 16.40 -1.06 3.39
N ASP A 218 16.59 0.25 3.46
CA ASP A 218 16.21 1.12 4.58
C ASP A 218 14.77 1.67 4.48
N MET A 219 14.11 1.42 3.35
CA MET A 219 12.75 1.91 3.08
C MET A 219 11.67 1.00 3.67
N PRO A 220 10.45 1.52 3.92
CA PRO A 220 9.32 0.69 4.31
C PRO A 220 9.13 -0.54 3.39
N ARG A 221 8.79 -1.67 4.00
CA ARG A 221 8.46 -2.95 3.34
C ARG A 221 6.97 -3.13 3.11
N LEU A 222 6.16 -2.40 3.86
CA LEU A 222 4.72 -2.38 3.77
C LEU A 222 4.22 -0.93 3.84
N MET A 223 3.02 -0.71 3.29
CA MET A 223 2.37 0.59 3.29
C MET A 223 2.25 1.15 4.72
N PRO A 224 2.73 2.39 4.97
CA PRO A 224 2.69 2.97 6.32
C PRO A 224 1.28 3.33 6.78
N MET A 225 0.75 2.57 7.74
CA MET A 225 -0.59 2.80 8.30
C MET A 225 -0.55 3.91 9.35
N THR A 226 -1.41 4.93 9.21
CA THR A 226 -1.45 6.09 10.13
C THR A 226 -1.62 5.65 11.59
N ALA A 227 -2.44 4.63 11.87
CA ALA A 227 -2.63 4.12 13.22
C ALA A 227 -1.38 3.48 13.86
N ALA A 228 -0.40 3.07 13.07
CA ALA A 228 0.88 2.54 13.54
C ALA A 228 1.95 3.64 13.64
N ILE A 229 2.01 4.52 12.64
CA ILE A 229 3.04 5.57 12.55
C ILE A 229 2.77 6.74 13.49
N ALA A 230 1.51 7.20 13.54
CA ALA A 230 1.04 8.35 14.29
C ALA A 230 -0.17 7.99 15.19
N PRO A 231 0.05 7.15 16.22
CA PRO A 231 -1.03 6.57 17.01
C PRO A 231 -1.87 7.60 17.77
N GLU A 232 -1.27 8.68 18.31
CA GLU A 232 -2.04 9.70 19.02
C GLU A 232 -2.86 10.57 18.05
N PHE A 233 -2.32 10.91 16.89
CA PHE A 233 -3.11 11.54 15.83
C PHE A 233 -4.27 10.65 15.40
N ALA A 234 -4.01 9.36 15.12
CA ALA A 234 -5.04 8.41 14.71
C ALA A 234 -6.08 8.15 15.79
N ARG A 235 -5.71 8.22 17.07
CA ARG A 235 -6.64 8.12 18.20
C ARG A 235 -7.52 9.36 18.30
N ARG A 236 -6.96 10.55 18.09
CA ARG A 236 -7.68 11.83 18.19
C ARG A 236 -8.57 12.11 16.98
N TYR A 237 -8.13 11.76 15.78
CA TYR A 237 -8.80 12.02 14.50
C TYR A 237 -8.89 10.76 13.63
N PRO A 238 -9.62 9.70 14.08
CA PRO A 238 -9.70 8.44 13.36
C PRO A 238 -10.21 8.61 11.92
N GLU A 239 -11.20 9.49 11.72
CA GLU A 239 -11.74 9.76 10.39
C GLU A 239 -10.69 10.31 9.41
N ALA A 240 -9.86 11.27 9.85
CA ALA A 240 -8.79 11.82 9.01
C ALA A 240 -7.72 10.76 8.70
N ALA A 241 -7.28 10.01 9.72
CA ALA A 241 -6.31 8.94 9.57
C ALA A 241 -6.77 7.86 8.59
N ILE A 242 -8.05 7.47 8.63
CA ILE A 242 -8.64 6.51 7.70
C ILE A 242 -8.68 7.06 6.26
N ILE A 243 -9.05 8.33 6.09
CA ILE A 243 -9.05 9.00 4.78
C ILE A 243 -7.64 8.97 4.17
N PHE A 244 -6.60 9.23 4.97
CA PHE A 244 -5.21 9.23 4.52
C PHE A 244 -4.69 7.84 4.19
N ASP A 245 -5.01 6.83 4.98
CA ASP A 245 -4.65 5.45 4.64
C ASP A 245 -5.36 4.98 3.35
N ASN A 246 -6.63 5.37 3.15
CA ASN A 246 -7.37 5.09 1.91
C ASN A 246 -6.76 5.82 0.70
N LEU A 247 -6.31 7.07 0.88
CA LEU A 247 -5.57 7.84 -0.12
C LEU A 247 -4.28 7.13 -0.53
N HIS A 248 -3.43 6.80 0.44
CA HIS A 248 -2.13 6.17 0.21
C HIS A 248 -2.27 4.79 -0.46
N ALA A 249 -3.23 3.98 0.00
CA ALA A 249 -3.50 2.69 -0.63
C ALA A 249 -3.98 2.84 -2.09
N MET A 250 -4.75 3.88 -2.41
CA MET A 250 -5.18 4.12 -3.79
C MET A 250 -4.02 4.58 -4.69
N HIS A 251 -3.04 5.33 -4.18
CA HIS A 251 -1.83 5.64 -4.94
C HIS A 251 -1.09 4.37 -5.40
N ASP A 252 -0.98 3.38 -4.52
CA ASP A 252 -0.38 2.07 -4.83
C ASP A 252 -1.22 1.29 -5.85
N VAL A 253 -2.55 1.23 -5.65
CA VAL A 253 -3.45 0.52 -6.58
C VAL A 253 -3.37 1.10 -7.99
N ILE A 254 -3.30 2.42 -8.14
CA ILE A 254 -3.13 3.04 -9.46
C ILE A 254 -1.76 2.69 -10.05
N SER A 255 -0.70 2.70 -9.25
CA SER A 255 0.63 2.31 -9.70
C SER A 255 0.64 0.86 -10.19
N ASP A 256 0.00 -0.06 -9.47
CA ASP A 256 -0.17 -1.46 -9.89
C ASP A 256 -0.98 -1.58 -11.19
N VAL A 257 -2.10 -0.86 -11.32
CA VAL A 257 -2.88 -0.84 -12.56
C VAL A 257 -2.05 -0.31 -13.74
N LEU A 258 -1.19 0.69 -13.51
CA LEU A 258 -0.36 1.30 -14.55
C LEU A 258 0.87 0.46 -14.90
N ALA A 259 1.48 -0.24 -13.94
CA ALA A 259 2.63 -1.13 -14.15
C ALA A 259 2.21 -2.50 -14.70
N SER A 260 1.05 -3.03 -14.31
CA SER A 260 0.66 -4.40 -14.63
C SER A 260 0.51 -4.63 -16.15
N PRO A 261 1.14 -5.68 -16.71
CA PRO A 261 0.92 -6.13 -18.08
C PRO A 261 -0.46 -6.80 -18.26
N ASP A 262 -1.06 -7.31 -17.18
CA ASP A 262 -2.37 -7.96 -17.18
C ASP A 262 -3.52 -6.94 -17.36
N VAL A 263 -3.23 -5.65 -17.19
CA VAL A 263 -4.14 -4.55 -17.54
C VAL A 263 -3.67 -3.88 -18.84
N PRO A 264 -4.17 -4.33 -20.01
CA PRO A 264 -3.97 -3.66 -21.29
C PRO A 264 -4.23 -2.17 -21.21
N ARG A 265 -3.45 -1.39 -21.98
CA ARG A 265 -3.51 0.09 -22.01
C ARG A 265 -4.93 0.64 -22.12
N ASN A 266 -5.78 0.04 -22.96
CA ASN A 266 -7.17 0.48 -23.17
C ASN A 266 -8.12 0.17 -21.99
N ARG A 267 -7.71 -0.68 -21.04
CA ARG A 267 -8.46 -0.99 -19.81
C ARG A 267 -8.00 -0.21 -18.58
N LYS A 268 -6.81 0.41 -18.60
CA LYS A 268 -6.26 1.10 -17.42
C LYS A 268 -7.22 2.17 -16.84
N ARG A 269 -7.86 2.99 -17.68
CA ARG A 269 -8.88 3.96 -17.22
C ARG A 269 -10.04 3.28 -16.50
N GLU A 270 -10.56 2.19 -17.04
CA GLU A 270 -11.70 1.49 -16.44
C GLU A 270 -11.36 0.95 -15.04
N GLU A 271 -10.18 0.32 -14.89
CA GLU A 271 -9.73 -0.19 -13.60
C GLU A 271 -9.41 0.92 -12.60
N ILE A 272 -8.80 2.03 -13.02
CA ILE A 272 -8.58 3.20 -12.16
C ILE A 272 -9.92 3.76 -11.65
N LEU A 273 -10.91 3.95 -12.53
CA LEU A 273 -12.23 4.46 -12.12
C LEU A 273 -12.98 3.47 -11.21
N LYS A 274 -12.77 2.17 -11.41
CA LYS A 274 -13.33 1.12 -10.55
C LYS A 274 -12.69 1.15 -9.16
N ALA A 275 -11.37 1.28 -9.06
CA ALA A 275 -10.67 1.50 -7.80
C ALA A 275 -11.17 2.78 -7.12
N GLY A 276 -11.22 3.91 -7.84
CA GLY A 276 -11.72 5.18 -7.32
C GLY A 276 -13.13 5.11 -6.76
N ARG A 277 -14.06 4.41 -7.43
CA ARG A 277 -15.41 4.18 -6.86
C ARG A 277 -15.35 3.40 -5.54
N ARG A 278 -14.53 2.36 -5.47
CA ARG A 278 -14.39 1.50 -4.28
C ARG A 278 -13.78 2.24 -3.10
N TYR A 279 -12.81 3.11 -3.34
CA TYR A 279 -12.18 3.92 -2.29
C TYR A 279 -13.06 5.09 -1.80
N ARG A 280 -14.03 5.54 -2.60
CA ARG A 280 -15.02 6.56 -2.18
C ARG A 280 -16.23 5.98 -1.45
N ASP A 281 -16.68 4.78 -1.82
CA ASP A 281 -17.85 4.19 -1.17
C ASP A 281 -17.56 3.76 0.28
N SER A 282 -18.59 3.53 1.08
CA SER A 282 -18.46 3.12 2.49
C SER A 282 -18.90 1.68 2.75
N THR A 283 -19.04 0.86 1.71
CA THR A 283 -19.66 -0.47 1.80
C THR A 283 -18.80 -1.59 1.25
N SER A 284 -18.12 -1.37 0.12
CA SER A 284 -17.21 -2.34 -0.47
C SER A 284 -15.90 -2.37 0.29
N PHE A 285 -15.38 -3.58 0.52
CA PHE A 285 -14.09 -3.80 1.17
C PHE A 285 -13.94 -3.06 2.51
N ALA A 286 -15.03 -2.85 3.23
CA ALA A 286 -15.05 -2.08 4.46
C ALA A 286 -14.61 -2.91 5.66
N TRP A 287 -13.72 -2.35 6.47
CA TRP A 287 -13.44 -2.80 7.83
C TRP A 287 -14.08 -1.89 8.87
N THR A 288 -14.19 -2.40 10.08
CA THR A 288 -14.40 -1.58 11.27
C THR A 288 -13.09 -0.86 11.65
N GLU A 289 -13.20 0.23 12.40
CA GLU A 289 -12.02 0.93 12.95
C GLU A 289 -11.16 -0.02 13.82
N GLN A 290 -11.80 -0.92 14.57
CA GLN A 290 -11.08 -1.90 15.40
C GLN A 290 -10.24 -2.85 14.54
N GLU A 291 -10.79 -3.37 13.44
CA GLU A 291 -10.07 -4.24 12.51
C GLU A 291 -8.92 -3.49 11.84
N TRP A 292 -9.14 -2.26 11.39
CA TRP A 292 -8.08 -1.40 10.83
C TRP A 292 -6.91 -1.17 11.80
N ARG A 293 -7.21 -0.83 13.06
CA ARG A 293 -6.18 -0.67 14.11
C ARG A 293 -5.46 -1.97 14.43
N ALA A 294 -6.19 -3.09 14.47
CA ALA A 294 -5.61 -4.41 14.72
C ALA A 294 -4.67 -4.80 13.58
N MET A 295 -5.11 -4.62 12.34
CA MET A 295 -4.34 -4.90 11.15
C MET A 295 -3.06 -4.05 11.09
N SER A 296 -3.16 -2.76 11.36
CA SER A 296 -2.01 -1.85 11.41
C SER A 296 -0.93 -2.32 12.39
N ARG A 297 -1.31 -2.96 13.51
CA ARG A 297 -0.35 -3.56 14.45
C ARG A 297 0.22 -4.88 13.94
N MET A 298 -0.61 -5.73 13.33
CA MET A 298 -0.18 -7.05 12.84
C MET A 298 0.79 -6.96 11.66
N MET A 299 0.74 -5.88 10.89
CA MET A 299 1.72 -5.60 9.84
C MET A 299 3.15 -5.35 10.36
N GLY A 300 3.31 -5.03 11.64
CA GLY A 300 4.60 -4.66 12.23
C GLY A 300 5.01 -3.23 11.86
N VAL A 301 5.14 -2.35 12.85
CA VAL A 301 5.50 -0.95 12.63
C VAL A 301 6.92 -0.81 12.08
N GLU A 302 7.80 -1.76 12.37
CA GLU A 302 9.15 -1.89 11.81
C GLU A 302 9.14 -2.07 10.29
N ASN A 303 8.14 -2.77 9.74
CA ASN A 303 7.97 -2.93 8.30
C ASN A 303 7.45 -1.67 7.61
N MET A 304 6.97 -0.70 8.39
CA MET A 304 6.42 0.55 7.88
C MET A 304 7.39 1.73 8.04
N GLY A 305 8.61 1.50 8.53
CA GLY A 305 9.59 2.57 8.80
C GLY A 305 9.65 3.04 10.27
N GLY A 306 8.88 2.43 11.18
CA GLY A 306 8.90 2.73 12.61
C GLY A 306 7.95 3.85 13.05
N VAL A 307 7.82 4.06 14.36
CA VAL A 307 6.98 5.14 14.92
C VAL A 307 7.55 6.53 14.61
N ALA A 308 6.69 7.54 14.49
CA ALA A 308 7.11 8.90 14.15
C ALA A 308 7.66 9.74 15.32
N VAL A 309 7.48 9.29 16.57
CA VAL A 309 8.05 9.93 17.77
C VAL A 309 8.62 8.89 18.72
N GLY A 310 9.58 9.28 19.57
CA GLY A 310 10.18 8.37 20.56
C GLY A 310 10.97 7.21 19.94
N PHE A 311 11.40 7.35 18.68
CA PHE A 311 12.17 6.35 17.97
C PHE A 311 13.67 6.39 18.34
N LEU A 312 14.37 5.29 18.11
CA LEU A 312 15.82 5.16 18.32
C LEU A 312 16.62 5.81 17.17
N ASP A 313 17.90 6.09 17.35
CA ASP A 313 18.72 6.70 16.28
C ASP A 313 18.83 5.81 15.01
N SER A 314 18.81 4.48 15.17
CA SER A 314 18.84 3.52 14.05
C SER A 314 17.44 3.24 13.49
N LEU A 315 17.36 2.87 12.21
CA LEU A 315 16.11 2.33 11.64
C LEU A 315 15.76 0.99 12.31
N PRO A 316 14.47 0.70 12.50
CA PRO A 316 14.04 -0.61 12.98
C PRO A 316 14.35 -1.66 11.91
N THR A 317 14.68 -2.87 12.32
CA THR A 317 14.90 -3.99 11.38
C THR A 317 13.55 -4.54 10.91
N PRO A 318 13.24 -4.51 9.60
CA PRO A 318 12.00 -5.09 9.10
C PRO A 318 11.94 -6.60 9.34
N SER A 319 10.76 -7.11 9.68
CA SER A 319 10.49 -8.54 9.89
C SER A 319 10.11 -9.28 8.60
N VAL A 320 9.88 -8.56 7.49
CA VAL A 320 9.62 -9.12 6.16
C VAL A 320 10.60 -8.63 5.10
N ALA A 321 10.71 -9.40 4.01
CA ALA A 321 11.57 -9.08 2.88
C ALA A 321 11.06 -7.89 2.05
N VAL A 322 11.94 -7.29 1.24
CA VAL A 322 11.57 -6.33 0.19
C VAL A 322 10.51 -6.96 -0.72
N GLY A 323 9.47 -6.19 -1.04
CA GLY A 323 8.39 -6.65 -1.93
C GLY A 323 7.41 -7.63 -1.31
N ALA A 324 7.51 -7.89 0.00
CA ALA A 324 6.54 -8.70 0.73
C ALA A 324 5.12 -8.13 0.60
N SER A 325 4.12 -9.03 0.56
CA SER A 325 2.71 -8.68 0.68
C SER A 325 2.31 -8.56 2.14
N HIS A 326 1.16 -7.93 2.40
CA HIS A 326 0.49 -7.98 3.68
C HIS A 326 0.24 -9.42 4.14
N ALA A 327 -0.12 -10.32 3.22
CA ALA A 327 -0.32 -11.72 3.53
C ALA A 327 0.97 -12.42 4.00
N ASP A 328 2.14 -12.01 3.51
CA ASP A 328 3.44 -12.49 4.01
C ASP A 328 3.68 -12.04 5.46
N ALA A 329 3.39 -10.78 5.77
CA ALA A 329 3.51 -10.23 7.12
C ALA A 329 2.59 -10.95 8.12
N MET A 330 1.35 -11.23 7.72
CA MET A 330 0.40 -11.99 8.54
C MET A 330 0.90 -13.41 8.83
N ARG A 331 1.45 -14.11 7.82
CA ARG A 331 2.07 -15.44 8.03
C ARG A 331 3.27 -15.37 8.98
N HIS A 332 4.08 -14.32 8.88
CA HIS A 332 5.20 -14.10 9.80
C HIS A 332 4.74 -13.86 11.25
N ALA A 333 3.69 -13.06 11.45
CA ALA A 333 3.10 -12.81 12.76
C ALA A 333 2.49 -14.09 13.37
N GLU A 334 1.80 -14.90 12.58
CA GLU A 334 1.18 -16.16 13.04
C GLU A 334 2.19 -17.26 13.37
N SER A 335 3.32 -17.31 12.66
CA SER A 335 4.38 -18.29 12.92
C SER A 335 5.24 -17.96 14.15
N GLY A 336 4.90 -16.90 14.89
CA GLY A 336 5.60 -16.51 16.10
C GLY A 336 6.97 -15.90 15.84
N GLY A 337 7.16 -15.26 14.69
CA GLY A 337 8.32 -14.39 14.48
C GLY A 337 8.43 -13.44 15.66
N GLU A 338 9.60 -13.42 16.32
CA GLU A 338 9.84 -12.55 17.47
C GLU A 338 9.50 -11.11 17.05
N MET A 339 8.50 -10.51 17.71
CA MET A 339 8.21 -9.08 17.61
C MET A 339 9.39 -8.32 18.25
N ALA A 340 10.51 -8.27 17.55
CA ALA A 340 11.75 -7.64 17.97
C ALA A 340 11.56 -6.11 17.90
N GLY A 341 11.00 -5.51 18.96
CA GLY A 341 10.80 -4.06 18.97
C GLY A 341 10.26 -3.43 20.25
N MET A 342 9.77 -4.20 21.23
CA MET A 342 9.33 -3.61 22.51
C MET A 342 10.10 -4.22 23.68
N ASP A 343 11.25 -3.60 24.00
CA ASP A 343 11.90 -3.80 25.29
C ASP A 343 11.06 -3.11 26.39
N HIS A 344 10.23 -3.89 27.08
CA HIS A 344 9.42 -3.42 28.20
C HIS A 344 10.24 -3.13 29.48
N SER A 345 11.57 -3.31 29.47
CA SER A 345 12.38 -3.23 30.69
C SER A 345 12.88 -1.82 31.06
N ARG A 346 12.49 -0.76 30.32
CA ARG A 346 12.92 0.62 30.59
C ARG A 346 11.79 1.64 30.59
N MET A 347 10.82 1.45 31.49
CA MET A 347 9.93 2.53 31.95
C MET A 347 10.28 2.86 33.41
N PRO A 348 10.94 3.99 33.71
CA PRO A 348 11.15 4.42 35.08
C PRO A 348 9.92 5.18 35.60
N GLY A 349 9.32 4.65 36.66
CA GLY A 349 8.52 5.45 37.60
C GLY A 349 7.01 5.21 37.59
N MET A 350 6.57 4.08 38.14
CA MET A 350 5.31 4.01 38.91
C MET A 350 5.50 2.97 40.03
N GLN A 351 5.96 3.43 41.19
CA GLN A 351 5.73 2.73 42.45
C GLN A 351 4.27 2.96 42.85
N ALA A 352 3.50 1.88 42.93
CA ALA A 352 2.24 1.86 43.63
C ALA A 352 2.39 0.86 44.78
N ASP A 353 2.63 1.40 45.98
CA ASP A 353 2.28 0.73 47.23
C ASP A 353 0.76 0.65 47.32
N SER A 354 0.22 -0.54 47.57
CA SER A 354 -0.64 -0.80 48.73
C SER A 354 -1.21 -2.22 48.67
N ASP A 355 -1.01 -2.92 49.80
CA ASP A 355 -1.72 -4.10 50.26
C ASP A 355 -3.18 -4.20 49.83
N HIS A 356 -3.63 -5.42 49.49
CA HIS A 356 -4.78 -6.04 50.17
C HIS A 356 -4.82 -7.55 49.91
N SER A 357 -4.85 -8.28 51.02
CA SER A 357 -4.98 -9.73 51.13
C SER A 357 -6.37 -10.26 50.77
N ALA A 358 -6.36 -11.54 50.34
CA ALA A 358 -7.40 -12.57 50.49
C ALA A 358 -8.61 -12.56 49.53
N MET A 359 -8.65 -13.53 48.61
CA MET A 359 -9.47 -14.75 48.72
C MET A 359 -9.44 -15.60 47.43
N GLY A 360 -9.31 -16.92 47.60
CA GLY A 360 -10.14 -17.90 46.88
C GLY A 360 -9.64 -18.49 45.56
N HIS A 361 -9.18 -19.75 45.62
CA HIS A 361 -8.94 -20.65 44.49
C HIS A 361 -10.12 -20.77 43.51
N SER A 362 -9.83 -20.85 42.21
CA SER A 362 -10.67 -21.56 41.22
C SER A 362 -9.84 -21.98 39.99
N THR A 363 -9.84 -23.30 39.81
CA THR A 363 -9.41 -24.19 38.72
C THR A 363 -9.14 -23.61 37.33
N GLY A 364 -8.08 -24.13 36.70
CA GLY A 364 -7.61 -23.79 35.36
C GLY A 364 -8.64 -23.99 34.24
N LYS A 365 -8.58 -23.10 33.24
CA LYS A 365 -9.25 -23.22 31.97
C LYS A 365 -8.24 -23.62 30.90
N GLU A 366 -8.50 -24.77 30.31
CA GLU A 366 -7.86 -25.29 29.10
C GLU A 366 -7.94 -24.27 27.95
N ARG A 367 -6.83 -24.13 27.22
CA ARG A 367 -6.78 -23.42 25.94
C ARG A 367 -7.68 -24.14 24.94
N PRO A 368 -8.50 -23.43 24.13
CA PRO A 368 -9.31 -24.07 23.11
C PRO A 368 -8.43 -24.67 22.01
N ASP A 369 -8.70 -25.92 21.66
CA ASP A 369 -8.08 -26.67 20.57
C ASP A 369 -8.23 -25.91 19.25
N SER A 370 -7.11 -25.60 18.58
CA SER A 370 -7.03 -24.78 17.37
C SER A 370 -7.92 -25.29 16.23
N ARG A 371 -8.16 -26.62 16.19
CA ARG A 371 -9.06 -27.26 15.23
C ARG A 371 -10.53 -26.89 15.43
N SER A 372 -10.95 -26.66 16.67
CA SER A 372 -12.33 -26.27 17.01
C SER A 372 -12.63 -24.82 16.57
N SER A 373 -11.63 -23.94 16.68
CA SER A 373 -11.73 -22.53 16.28
C SER A 373 -11.88 -22.36 14.77
N MET A 374 -11.08 -23.09 13.97
CA MET A 374 -11.20 -23.06 12.50
C MET A 374 -12.53 -23.63 11.99
N MET A 375 -13.03 -24.71 12.61
CA MET A 375 -14.35 -25.27 12.27
C MET A 375 -15.49 -24.30 12.58
N GLN A 376 -15.38 -23.52 13.66
CA GLN A 376 -16.36 -22.48 14.00
C GLN A 376 -16.33 -21.31 13.01
N MET A 377 -15.14 -20.86 12.60
CA MET A 377 -14.98 -19.83 11.59
C MET A 377 -15.55 -20.27 10.24
N HIS A 378 -15.23 -21.48 9.80
CA HIS A 378 -15.78 -22.06 8.56
C HIS A 378 -17.31 -22.15 8.60
N ARG A 379 -17.92 -22.57 9.72
CA ARG A 379 -19.38 -22.60 9.86
C ARG A 379 -20.02 -21.21 9.78
N ARG A 380 -19.39 -20.18 10.37
CA ARG A 380 -19.89 -18.80 10.29
C ARG A 380 -19.76 -18.24 8.88
N MET A 381 -18.64 -18.48 8.21
CA MET A 381 -18.40 -18.07 6.82
C MET A 381 -19.41 -18.71 5.86
N MET A 382 -19.70 -20.00 6.04
CA MET A 382 -20.69 -20.70 5.21
C MET A 382 -22.13 -20.37 5.58
N ALA A 383 -22.40 -19.76 6.74
CA ALA A 383 -23.74 -19.28 7.12
C ALA A 383 -24.14 -17.98 6.40
N ASP A 384 -23.16 -17.20 5.92
CA ASP A 384 -23.36 -16.00 5.11
C ASP A 384 -23.77 -16.37 3.67
N THR A 385 -24.90 -15.85 3.20
CA THR A 385 -25.48 -16.20 1.89
C THR A 385 -24.69 -15.64 0.72
N VAL A 386 -24.03 -14.48 0.89
CA VAL A 386 -23.23 -13.83 -0.16
C VAL A 386 -21.89 -14.54 -0.32
N ILE A 387 -21.24 -14.86 0.80
CA ILE A 387 -19.98 -15.61 0.79
C ILE A 387 -20.21 -17.02 0.23
N ARG A 388 -21.29 -17.69 0.64
CA ARG A 388 -21.68 -18.99 0.08
C ARG A 388 -21.92 -18.93 -1.43
N GLN A 389 -22.58 -17.89 -1.93
CA GLN A 389 -22.81 -17.72 -3.38
C GLN A 389 -21.51 -17.49 -4.15
N ARG A 390 -20.59 -16.68 -3.62
CA ARG A 390 -19.28 -16.43 -4.25
C ARG A 390 -18.40 -17.67 -4.28
N ILE A 391 -18.32 -18.40 -3.17
CA ILE A 391 -17.58 -19.67 -3.09
C ILE A 391 -18.15 -20.72 -4.05
N MET A 392 -19.48 -20.77 -4.23
CA MET A 392 -20.12 -21.72 -5.15
C MET A 392 -19.99 -21.32 -6.63
N ALA A 393 -19.80 -20.03 -6.93
CA ALA A 393 -19.57 -19.52 -8.28
C ALA A 393 -18.11 -19.72 -8.73
N ASP A 394 -17.18 -19.87 -7.79
CA ASP A 394 -15.77 -20.14 -8.05
C ASP A 394 -15.53 -21.64 -8.31
N THR A 395 -15.09 -21.97 -9.52
CA THR A 395 -14.90 -23.36 -9.96
C THR A 395 -13.70 -24.05 -9.31
N ALA A 396 -12.67 -23.31 -8.92
CA ALA A 396 -11.49 -23.85 -8.25
C ALA A 396 -11.80 -24.16 -6.78
N MET A 397 -12.45 -23.23 -6.08
CA MET A 397 -12.89 -23.42 -4.70
C MET A 397 -13.93 -24.53 -4.58
N ARG A 398 -14.83 -24.64 -5.56
CA ARG A 398 -15.81 -25.73 -5.62
C ARG A 398 -15.13 -27.10 -5.81
N ARG A 399 -14.10 -27.18 -6.65
CA ARG A 399 -13.31 -28.43 -6.83
C ARG A 399 -12.58 -28.81 -5.54
N MET A 400 -11.92 -27.85 -4.90
CA MET A 400 -11.20 -28.06 -3.64
C MET A 400 -12.15 -28.53 -2.51
N MET A 401 -13.35 -27.96 -2.40
CA MET A 401 -14.32 -28.41 -1.38
C MET A 401 -14.86 -29.82 -1.65
N LEU A 402 -15.00 -30.22 -2.90
CA LEU A 402 -15.40 -31.59 -3.25
C LEU A 402 -14.30 -32.59 -2.89
N GLU A 403 -13.03 -32.25 -3.16
CA GLU A 403 -11.87 -33.06 -2.78
C GLU A 403 -11.74 -33.21 -1.26
N MET A 404 -11.98 -32.13 -0.49
CA MET A 404 -12.01 -32.19 0.98
C MET A 404 -13.17 -33.04 1.52
N GLN A 405 -14.35 -32.98 0.89
CA GLN A 405 -15.50 -33.81 1.28
C GLN A 405 -15.28 -35.29 0.96
N ASP A 406 -14.59 -35.60 -0.14
CA ASP A 406 -14.21 -36.97 -0.49
C ASP A 406 -13.10 -37.51 0.42
N ALA A 407 -12.13 -36.67 0.82
CA ALA A 407 -11.10 -37.03 1.79
C ALA A 407 -11.64 -37.24 3.22
N ALA A 408 -12.81 -36.66 3.56
CA ALA A 408 -13.45 -36.80 4.86
C ALA A 408 -14.38 -38.03 4.98
N LYS A 409 -14.57 -38.80 3.90
CA LYS A 409 -15.32 -40.06 3.96
C LYS A 409 -14.45 -41.13 4.64
N PRO A 410 -14.91 -41.77 5.72
CA PRO A 410 -14.14 -42.82 6.37
C PRO A 410 -13.96 -44.01 5.41
N GLU A 411 -12.71 -44.41 5.21
CA GLU A 411 -12.31 -45.60 4.46
C GLU A 411 -13.07 -46.82 4.99
N LYS A 412 -13.91 -47.44 4.13
CA LYS A 412 -14.40 -48.79 4.38
C LYS A 412 -13.21 -49.73 4.25
N GLN A 413 -12.69 -50.19 5.39
CA GLN A 413 -11.80 -51.34 5.46
C GLN A 413 -12.55 -52.59 4.99
N ASP A 414 -12.44 -52.89 3.69
CA ASP A 414 -12.75 -54.21 3.18
C ASP A 414 -11.63 -55.17 3.57
N ARG A 415 -11.91 -56.00 4.59
CA ARG A 415 -11.14 -57.21 4.88
C ARG A 415 -11.28 -58.17 3.69
N VAL A 416 -10.19 -58.41 2.97
CA VAL A 416 -10.06 -59.57 2.07
C VAL A 416 -9.08 -60.57 2.68
N PRO A 417 -9.48 -61.83 2.90
CA PRO A 417 -8.55 -62.91 3.24
C PRO A 417 -8.01 -63.60 1.97
N GLY A 418 -6.73 -63.96 2.00
CA GLY A 418 -6.25 -65.22 1.42
C GLY A 418 -5.78 -65.22 -0.05
N THR A 419 -4.47 -65.09 -0.21
CA THR A 419 -3.57 -65.93 -1.06
C THR A 419 -4.12 -66.56 -2.35
N THR A 420 -3.50 -66.24 -3.49
CA THR A 420 -2.78 -67.21 -4.34
C THR A 420 -1.98 -66.52 -5.44
N ARG A 421 -0.82 -67.10 -5.73
CA ARG A 421 0.27 -66.69 -6.62
C ARG A 421 -0.02 -67.09 -8.08
N PRO A 422 0.41 -66.33 -9.10
CA PRO A 422 0.62 -66.88 -10.44
C PRO A 422 2.12 -66.93 -10.83
N PRO A 423 2.48 -67.79 -11.80
CA PRO A 423 3.86 -68.03 -12.22
C PRO A 423 4.32 -67.10 -13.35
N ALA A 424 5.62 -67.20 -13.64
CA ALA A 424 6.46 -66.32 -14.45
C ALA A 424 6.44 -66.58 -15.97
N GLU A 425 6.79 -65.50 -16.70
CA GLU A 425 7.60 -65.41 -17.95
C GLU A 425 7.10 -66.04 -19.27
N PRO A 426 7.63 -65.69 -20.48
CA PRO A 426 8.87 -64.94 -20.77
C PRO A 426 8.82 -63.82 -21.84
N SER A 427 9.97 -63.14 -21.92
CA SER A 427 10.54 -62.24 -22.94
C SER A 427 10.32 -62.59 -24.41
N ASP A 428 10.31 -61.55 -25.28
CA ASP A 428 11.10 -61.62 -26.52
C ASP A 428 11.50 -60.24 -27.07
N THR A 429 12.47 -60.30 -27.98
CA THR A 429 13.58 -59.39 -28.24
C THR A 429 13.40 -58.64 -29.58
N THR A 430 14.42 -57.86 -29.98
CA THR A 430 14.73 -57.34 -31.36
C THR A 430 14.05 -56.03 -31.76
N ALA A 431 14.64 -55.11 -32.53
CA ALA A 431 16.01 -54.79 -32.94
C ALA A 431 15.91 -53.45 -33.71
N SER A 432 16.89 -52.56 -33.57
CA SER A 432 17.19 -51.51 -34.55
C SER A 432 17.86 -52.14 -35.79
N PRO A 433 17.91 -51.46 -36.96
CA PRO A 433 19.06 -50.59 -37.24
C PRO A 433 18.76 -49.32 -38.08
N GLU A 434 19.67 -48.34 -37.95
CA GLU A 434 20.40 -47.54 -38.98
C GLU A 434 19.76 -47.44 -40.41
N ASP A 435 19.89 -46.38 -41.22
CA ASP A 435 20.99 -45.45 -41.44
C ASP A 435 20.59 -44.38 -42.51
N HIS A 436 21.43 -43.33 -42.61
CA HIS A 436 21.85 -42.56 -43.79
C HIS A 436 21.04 -41.39 -44.42
N GLY A 437 21.79 -40.29 -44.61
CA GLY A 437 21.80 -39.46 -45.84
C GLY A 437 21.32 -38.01 -45.65
N ALA A 438 22.15 -36.99 -45.39
CA ALA A 438 23.20 -36.34 -46.21
C ALA A 438 22.72 -35.20 -47.13
N MET A 439 23.37 -34.02 -46.96
CA MET A 439 23.68 -32.98 -47.98
C MET A 439 22.52 -32.14 -48.55
N GLU A 440 22.63 -30.87 -48.96
CA GLU A 440 23.67 -29.84 -49.06
C GLU A 440 23.00 -28.50 -49.48
N HIS A 441 23.72 -27.39 -49.29
CA HIS A 441 23.74 -26.14 -50.08
C HIS A 441 22.54 -25.19 -50.18
N GLY A 442 22.84 -23.89 -50.04
CA GLY A 442 21.99 -22.79 -50.50
C GLY A 442 22.47 -21.41 -50.05
N ASP A 443 23.42 -20.85 -50.78
CA ASP A 443 24.01 -19.51 -50.65
C ASP A 443 23.02 -18.33 -50.70
N THR A 444 23.51 -17.21 -50.16
CA THR A 444 22.98 -15.84 -50.12
C THR A 444 22.81 -15.23 -51.53
N PRO A 445 22.08 -14.10 -51.68
CA PRO A 445 22.82 -12.83 -51.75
C PRO A 445 22.11 -11.59 -51.19
N ALA A 446 22.95 -10.60 -50.87
CA ALA A 446 22.63 -9.23 -50.51
C ALA A 446 22.11 -8.38 -51.68
N MET A 447 21.27 -7.38 -51.36
CA MET A 447 21.07 -6.13 -52.13
C MET A 447 20.82 -5.00 -51.12
N LYS A 448 21.75 -4.05 -50.97
CA LYS A 448 21.88 -2.77 -51.71
C LYS A 448 20.93 -1.67 -51.23
N GLU A 449 21.56 -0.71 -50.53
CA GLU A 449 21.40 0.75 -50.57
C GLU A 449 20.13 1.35 -51.19
N ASN A 450 19.46 2.22 -50.42
CA ASN A 450 19.05 3.53 -50.94
C ASN A 450 18.84 4.56 -49.82
N LYS A 451 19.77 5.51 -49.74
CA LYS A 451 19.55 6.90 -49.28
C LYS A 451 19.41 7.73 -50.57
N PRO A 452 18.58 8.80 -50.61
CA PRO A 452 19.18 10.12 -50.42
C PRO A 452 18.28 11.24 -49.85
N ARG A 453 18.98 12.30 -49.38
CA ARG A 453 18.67 13.74 -49.40
C ARG A 453 17.55 14.27 -48.48
N SER A 454 17.90 15.04 -47.43
CA SER A 454 18.30 16.47 -47.43
C SER A 454 17.14 17.43 -47.73
N GLY A 455 16.70 18.13 -46.68
CA GLY A 455 15.87 19.33 -46.76
C GLY A 455 16.14 20.17 -45.52
N GLN A 456 16.99 21.17 -45.68
CA GLN A 456 17.31 22.22 -44.73
C GLN A 456 16.50 23.48 -45.13
N VAL A 457 16.39 24.43 -44.20
CA VAL A 457 16.13 25.89 -44.35
C VAL A 457 14.80 26.41 -43.76
N SER A 458 14.99 27.06 -42.59
CA SER A 458 14.56 28.41 -42.13
C SER A 458 13.16 28.92 -42.49
N ARG A 459 12.40 29.54 -41.58
CA ARG A 459 12.73 30.62 -40.62
C ARG A 459 11.83 30.55 -39.40
#